data_AF-A0A6I8PBK4-F1
#
_entry.id   AF-A0A6I8PBK4-F1
#
_cell.length_a   1.000
_cell.length_b   1.000
_cell.length_c   1.000
_cell.angle_alpha   90.00
_cell.angle_beta   90.00
_cell.angle_gamma   90.00
#
_symmetry.space_group_name_H-M   'P 1'
#
loop_
_entity.id
_entity.type
_entity.pdbx_description
1 polymer ?
#
loop_
_entity_poly.entity_id
_entity_poly.type
_entity_poly.pdbx_seq_one_letter_code
_entity_poly.pdbx_strand_id
1 'polypeptide(L)'
;MPVIIILFIPRTLVDSNGRLNIQENYSERRLISDVKIGLIIIFTLFMKHFLFPLYWFSVPAIMKGWMDRVLAQGFAFEFPKCYDTGFLKNKSALLSFTTGGDTENFSKAEASGDFRYLLWPLQHGVMHFCGFKVLAPQISFAPETESEERRREMLSSWAQRLETIWEEKPINCTPPWYFD
;
A
#
# COMPACT_ATOMS: atom_id res chain seq x y z
N MET A 1 14.62 -11.28 -13.43
CA MET A 1 15.10 -10.43 -12.31
C MET A 1 13.99 -9.45 -11.96
N PRO A 2 13.49 -9.40 -10.72
CA PRO A 2 12.49 -8.42 -10.36
C PRO A 2 13.15 -7.03 -10.28
N VAL A 3 12.71 -6.10 -11.13
CA VAL A 3 13.18 -4.71 -11.20
C VAL A 3 12.47 -3.88 -10.13
N ILE A 4 13.22 -3.18 -9.29
CA ILE A 4 12.69 -2.18 -8.35
C ILE A 4 12.37 -0.90 -9.14
N ILE A 5 11.16 -0.37 -8.97
CA ILE A 5 10.78 0.92 -9.54
C ILE A 5 10.51 1.92 -8.44
N ILE A 6 11.27 3.00 -8.53
CA ILE A 6 11.11 4.25 -7.82
C ILE A 6 10.17 5.14 -8.63
N LEU A 7 9.03 5.58 -8.07
CA LEU A 7 8.14 6.53 -8.73
C LEU A 7 8.04 7.86 -7.99
N PHE A 8 8.40 8.91 -8.72
CA PHE A 8 8.14 10.31 -8.40
C PHE A 8 6.64 10.63 -8.49
N ILE A 9 6.17 11.57 -7.68
CA ILE A 9 4.85 12.21 -7.83
C ILE A 9 4.96 13.17 -9.04
N PRO A 10 4.25 12.95 -10.16
CA PRO A 10 4.27 13.90 -11.27
C PRO A 10 3.49 15.17 -10.90
N ARG A 11 4.05 16.34 -11.20
CA ARG A 11 3.40 17.66 -11.01
C ARG A 11 2.23 17.94 -11.98
N THR A 12 1.89 17.01 -12.86
CA THR A 12 1.08 17.24 -14.07
C THR A 12 -0.40 16.85 -13.97
N LEU A 13 -0.92 16.65 -12.75
CA LEU A 13 -2.30 16.17 -12.53
C LEU A 13 -3.40 17.24 -12.60
N VAL A 14 -3.04 18.44 -13.03
CA VAL A 14 -3.91 19.61 -13.03
C VAL A 14 -3.78 20.25 -14.40
N ASP A 15 -4.91 20.41 -15.11
CA ASP A 15 -4.89 21.17 -16.35
C ASP A 15 -4.55 22.65 -16.07
N SER A 16 -4.32 23.44 -17.11
CA SER A 16 -4.00 24.87 -16.96
C SER A 16 -5.11 25.69 -16.26
N ASN A 17 -6.27 25.07 -15.98
CA ASN A 17 -7.45 25.68 -15.38
C ASN A 17 -7.78 25.09 -13.99
N GLY A 18 -6.95 24.22 -13.41
CA GLY A 18 -7.17 23.69 -12.07
C GLY A 18 -8.10 22.46 -11.99
N ARG A 19 -8.53 21.88 -13.11
CA ARG A 19 -9.54 20.79 -13.13
C ARG A 19 -8.91 19.41 -13.29
N LEU A 20 -9.49 18.44 -12.57
CA LEU A 20 -9.17 17.01 -12.70
C LEU A 20 -9.98 16.43 -13.87
N ASN A 21 -9.34 16.16 -15.01
CA ASN A 21 -10.03 15.56 -16.17
C ASN A 21 -9.86 14.03 -16.16
N ILE A 22 -10.79 13.33 -15.51
CA ILE A 22 -10.71 11.89 -15.24
C ILE A 22 -11.36 11.06 -16.37
N GLN A 23 -12.27 11.60 -17.20
CA GLN A 23 -12.99 10.77 -18.20
C GLN A 23 -12.33 10.73 -19.59
N GLU A 24 -11.79 11.85 -20.09
CA GLU A 24 -11.20 11.89 -21.44
C GLU A 24 -9.84 11.16 -21.54
N ASN A 25 -9.10 11.07 -20.43
CA ASN A 25 -7.79 10.40 -20.41
C ASN A 25 -7.89 8.85 -20.50
N TYR A 26 -9.06 8.26 -20.24
CA TYR A 26 -9.26 6.80 -20.27
C TYR A 26 -9.56 6.28 -21.67
N SER A 27 -10.24 7.06 -22.52
CA SER A 27 -10.70 6.62 -23.85
C SER A 27 -9.60 6.70 -24.92
N GLU A 28 -8.66 7.65 -24.82
CA GLU A 28 -7.66 7.86 -25.88
C GLU A 28 -6.39 6.99 -25.78
N ARG A 29 -6.26 6.09 -24.78
CA ARG A 29 -4.98 5.42 -24.45
C ARG A 29 -3.80 6.40 -24.34
N ARG A 30 -4.06 7.69 -24.12
CA ARG A 30 -3.10 8.71 -23.70
C ARG A 30 -2.92 8.58 -22.20
N LEU A 31 -2.57 7.38 -21.72
CA LEU A 31 -1.84 7.29 -20.47
C LEU A 31 -0.52 7.99 -20.74
N ILE A 32 -0.50 9.24 -20.29
CA ILE A 32 0.55 10.23 -20.26
C ILE A 32 1.91 9.53 -20.38
N SER A 33 2.80 10.07 -21.21
CA SER A 33 4.20 9.64 -21.36
C SER A 33 4.93 9.32 -20.03
N ASP A 34 4.41 9.82 -18.92
CA ASP A 34 4.86 9.66 -17.55
C ASP A 34 4.40 8.35 -16.86
N VAL A 35 3.44 7.60 -17.45
CA VAL A 35 2.89 6.33 -16.92
C VAL A 35 3.50 5.09 -17.64
N LYS A 36 4.52 5.28 -18.49
CA LYS A 36 5.32 4.17 -19.02
C LYS A 36 6.33 3.66 -17.98
N ILE A 37 5.82 3.08 -16.90
CA ILE A 37 6.69 2.54 -15.86
C ILE A 37 6.20 1.14 -15.51
N GLY A 38 6.73 0.18 -16.26
CA GLY A 38 6.54 -1.24 -16.02
C GLY A 38 7.55 -1.74 -15.01
N LEU A 39 7.04 -2.38 -13.96
CA LEU A 39 7.65 -3.32 -12.99
C LEU A 39 7.41 -2.94 -11.52
N ILE A 40 7.15 -3.99 -10.75
CA ILE A 40 7.02 -4.11 -9.29
C ILE A 40 6.77 -2.81 -8.51
N ILE A 41 5.56 -2.69 -7.98
CA ILE A 41 5.23 -1.70 -6.96
C ILE A 41 5.81 -2.19 -5.63
N ILE A 42 7.09 -1.87 -5.43
CA ILE A 42 7.71 -1.80 -4.11
C ILE A 42 7.98 -0.34 -3.88
N PHE A 43 7.23 0.24 -2.96
CA PHE A 43 7.42 1.63 -2.60
C PHE A 43 8.66 1.72 -1.73
N THR A 44 9.80 1.94 -2.39
CA THR A 44 11.04 2.22 -1.70
C THR A 44 11.82 3.26 -2.48
N LEU A 45 12.03 4.42 -1.85
CA LEU A 45 13.02 5.40 -2.30
C LEU A 45 13.97 5.62 -1.14
N PHE A 46 15.27 5.54 -1.43
CA PHE A 46 16.41 5.97 -0.61
C PHE A 46 16.06 6.20 0.86
N MET A 47 16.30 5.16 1.68
CA MET A 47 15.98 5.02 3.11
C MET A 47 14.53 4.69 3.52
N LYS A 48 13.57 4.54 2.62
CA LYS A 48 12.15 4.49 3.01
C LYS A 48 11.38 3.44 2.24
N HIS A 49 11.26 2.26 2.83
CA HIS A 49 10.08 1.40 2.68
C HIS A 49 8.85 2.26 2.95
N PHE A 50 7.66 1.94 2.42
CA PHE A 50 6.45 2.62 2.89
C PHE A 50 6.48 2.67 4.40
N LEU A 51 6.65 3.85 4.95
CA LEU A 51 6.61 4.08 6.36
C LEU A 51 5.80 5.34 6.41
N PHE A 52 4.49 5.15 6.31
CA PHE A 52 3.56 6.24 6.52
C PHE A 52 3.10 6.18 7.96
N PRO A 53 2.89 7.33 8.61
CA PRO A 53 2.12 7.36 9.84
C PRO A 53 0.66 7.03 9.51
N LEU A 54 0.05 6.17 10.32
CA LEU A 54 -1.38 5.88 10.24
C LEU A 54 -2.17 7.17 10.52
N TYR A 55 -2.87 7.69 9.51
CA TYR A 55 -3.68 8.90 9.62
C TYR A 55 -5.14 8.51 9.53
N TRP A 56 -5.90 8.76 10.60
CA TRP A 56 -7.35 8.46 10.64
C TRP A 56 -7.68 7.04 10.18
N PHE A 57 -6.98 6.04 10.75
CA PHE A 57 -7.17 4.62 10.43
C PHE A 57 -6.95 4.29 8.94
N SER A 58 -6.17 5.12 8.24
CA SER A 58 -5.89 4.97 6.82
C SER A 58 -4.50 5.52 6.46
N VAL A 59 -4.24 5.56 5.15
CA VAL A 59 -3.04 6.19 4.57
C VAL A 59 -3.17 7.71 4.58
N PRO A 60 -2.06 8.47 4.62
CA PRO A 60 -2.10 9.92 4.42
C PRO A 60 -2.78 10.31 3.11
N ALA A 61 -3.46 11.45 3.08
CA ALA A 61 -4.25 11.90 1.92
C ALA A 61 -3.44 11.95 0.61
N ILE A 62 -2.15 12.30 0.68
CA ILE A 62 -1.26 12.30 -0.49
C ILE A 62 -1.06 10.90 -1.08
N MET A 63 -1.00 9.88 -0.23
CA MET A 63 -0.88 8.48 -0.63
C MET A 63 -2.22 7.96 -1.16
N LYS A 64 -3.34 8.32 -0.52
CA LYS A 64 -4.67 8.00 -1.04
C LYS A 64 -4.91 8.60 -2.43
N GLY A 65 -4.56 9.88 -2.60
CA GLY A 65 -4.66 10.55 -3.89
C GLY A 65 -3.75 9.94 -4.96
N TRP A 66 -2.59 9.40 -4.58
CA TRP A 66 -1.76 8.62 -5.51
C TRP A 66 -2.47 7.34 -5.95
N MET A 67 -3.04 6.57 -5.00
CA MET A 67 -3.76 5.33 -5.32
C MET A 67 -4.89 5.59 -6.31
N ASP A 68 -5.67 6.65 -6.07
CA ASP A 68 -6.84 7.00 -6.88
C ASP A 68 -6.50 7.39 -8.33
N ARG A 69 -5.29 7.91 -8.56
CA ARG A 69 -4.87 8.36 -9.90
C ARG A 69 -4.07 7.32 -10.66
N VAL A 70 -3.35 6.45 -9.95
CA VAL A 70 -2.43 5.47 -10.55
C VAL A 70 -3.08 4.10 -10.70
N LEU A 71 -3.92 3.68 -9.74
CA LEU A 71 -4.60 2.38 -9.78
C LEU A 71 -5.92 2.47 -10.56
N ALA A 72 -5.81 3.01 -11.76
CA ALA A 72 -6.92 3.27 -12.68
C ALA A 72 -7.38 2.00 -13.42
N GLN A 73 -8.66 1.98 -13.82
CA GLN A 73 -9.20 0.98 -14.73
C GLN A 73 -8.45 1.00 -16.07
N GLY A 74 -8.24 -0.18 -16.67
CA GLY A 74 -7.46 -0.36 -17.90
C GLY A 74 -5.95 -0.48 -17.66
N PHE A 75 -5.47 -0.12 -16.47
CA PHE A 75 -4.07 -0.29 -16.05
C PHE A 75 -3.91 -1.27 -14.89
N ALA A 76 -4.60 -1.04 -13.76
CA ALA A 76 -4.47 -1.87 -12.56
C ALA A 76 -5.55 -2.97 -12.49
N PHE A 77 -6.74 -2.70 -13.02
CA PHE A 77 -7.84 -3.64 -13.08
C PHE A 77 -8.74 -3.35 -14.29
N GLU A 78 -9.63 -4.27 -14.61
CA GLU A 78 -10.72 -4.08 -15.57
C GLU A 78 -11.90 -4.95 -15.12
N PHE A 79 -13.15 -4.64 -15.44
CA PHE A 79 -14.23 -5.60 -15.20
C PHE A 79 -14.34 -6.58 -16.36
N PRO A 80 -14.36 -7.92 -16.13
CA PRO A 80 -14.48 -8.60 -14.82
C PRO A 80 -13.14 -8.98 -14.16
N LYS A 81 -11.99 -8.57 -14.71
CA LYS A 81 -10.63 -8.86 -14.23
C LYS A 81 -10.24 -8.03 -12.99
N CYS A 82 -10.76 -8.42 -11.84
CA CYS A 82 -10.41 -7.92 -10.51
C CYS A 82 -9.97 -9.07 -9.59
N TYR A 83 -9.53 -8.74 -8.39
CA TYR A 83 -9.03 -9.71 -7.40
C TYR A 83 -7.94 -10.61 -8.00
N ASP A 84 -8.02 -11.92 -7.84
CA ASP A 84 -7.03 -12.89 -8.33
C ASP A 84 -6.77 -12.81 -9.85
N THR A 85 -7.67 -12.18 -10.60
CA THR A 85 -7.56 -11.98 -12.05
C THR A 85 -7.15 -10.57 -12.48
N GLY A 86 -6.95 -9.66 -11.52
CA GLY A 86 -6.49 -8.29 -11.74
C GLY A 86 -5.15 -8.21 -12.48
N PHE A 87 -4.87 -7.05 -13.07
CA PHE A 87 -3.70 -6.88 -13.95
C PHE A 87 -2.37 -6.92 -13.18
N LEU A 88 -2.40 -6.75 -11.86
CA LEU A 88 -1.22 -6.76 -11.00
C LEU A 88 -0.98 -8.11 -10.29
N LYS A 89 -1.67 -9.19 -10.71
CA LYS A 89 -1.59 -10.55 -10.14
C LYS A 89 -0.23 -11.23 -10.02
N ASN A 90 0.74 -10.77 -10.80
CA ASN A 90 2.11 -11.28 -10.74
C ASN A 90 3.03 -10.42 -9.89
N LYS A 91 2.47 -9.49 -9.10
CA LYS A 91 3.22 -8.58 -8.23
C LYS A 91 2.79 -8.82 -6.78
N SER A 92 3.73 -8.63 -5.86
CA SER A 92 3.46 -8.62 -4.43
C SER A 92 3.36 -7.18 -3.91
N ALA A 93 2.58 -6.96 -2.86
CA ALA A 93 2.46 -5.69 -2.18
C ALA A 93 2.51 -5.88 -0.65
N LEU A 94 3.05 -4.90 0.07
CA LEU A 94 3.14 -4.89 1.53
C LEU A 94 2.80 -3.49 2.04
N LEU A 95 2.04 -3.41 3.12
CA LEU A 95 1.87 -2.18 3.89
C LEU A 95 2.90 -2.15 5.02
N SER A 96 3.67 -1.07 5.10
CA SER A 96 4.54 -0.80 6.23
C SER A 96 4.18 0.57 6.79
N PHE A 97 3.90 0.67 8.08
CA PHE A 97 3.42 1.91 8.70
C PHE A 97 3.68 1.96 10.20
N THR A 98 3.63 3.18 10.74
CA THR A 98 3.70 3.43 12.19
C THR A 98 2.34 3.86 12.72
N THR A 99 2.06 3.59 13.99
CA THR A 99 0.85 4.06 14.67
C THR A 99 1.21 5.00 15.81
N GLY A 100 0.25 5.86 16.20
CA GLY A 100 0.37 6.63 17.45
C GLY A 100 0.08 5.79 18.69
N GLY A 101 -0.91 4.89 18.61
CA GLY A 101 -1.27 3.96 19.70
C GLY A 101 -0.43 2.68 19.69
N ASP A 102 -0.32 2.02 20.83
CA ASP A 102 0.41 0.76 20.99
C ASP A 102 -0.41 -0.46 20.52
N THR A 103 0.13 -1.67 20.71
CA THR A 103 -0.56 -2.90 20.34
C THR A 103 -1.86 -3.16 21.13
N GLU A 104 -1.93 -2.70 22.38
CA GLU A 104 -3.12 -2.87 23.22
C GLU A 104 -4.27 -2.02 22.69
N ASN A 105 -3.98 -0.77 22.32
CA ASN A 105 -4.95 0.14 21.71
C ASN A 105 -5.60 -0.42 20.44
N PHE A 106 -4.91 -1.28 19.68
CA PHE A 106 -5.42 -1.94 18.48
C PHE A 106 -5.76 -3.43 18.70
N SER A 107 -6.17 -3.78 19.91
CA SER A 107 -6.71 -5.10 20.23
C SER A 107 -8.23 -5.14 20.05
N LYS A 108 -8.79 -6.36 19.94
CA LYS A 108 -10.25 -6.57 19.86
C LYS A 108 -11.02 -6.07 21.08
N ALA A 109 -10.37 -5.92 22.22
CA ALA A 109 -11.00 -5.52 23.48
C ALA A 109 -11.15 -3.99 23.58
N GLU A 110 -10.33 -3.24 22.84
CA GLU A 110 -10.25 -1.79 22.95
C GLU A 110 -11.13 -1.07 21.91
N ALA A 111 -11.39 0.22 22.16
CA ALA A 111 -12.29 1.04 21.34
C ALA A 111 -11.84 1.18 19.87
N SER A 112 -10.53 1.06 19.58
CA SER A 112 -10.02 1.12 18.21
C SER A 112 -10.25 -0.18 17.43
N GLY A 113 -10.53 -1.29 18.12
CA GLY A 113 -10.65 -2.62 17.53
C GLY A 113 -9.34 -3.23 17.05
N ASP A 114 -9.42 -4.45 16.53
CA ASP A 114 -8.28 -5.20 15.99
C ASP A 114 -7.59 -4.38 14.88
N PHE A 115 -6.25 -4.30 14.94
CA PHE A 115 -5.45 -3.67 13.88
C PHE A 115 -5.76 -4.25 12.50
N ARG A 116 -6.28 -5.47 12.38
CA ARG A 116 -6.65 -6.05 11.08
C ARG A 116 -7.86 -5.36 10.44
N TYR A 117 -8.75 -4.75 11.22
CA TYR A 117 -9.92 -4.05 10.69
C TYR A 117 -9.54 -2.86 9.80
N LEU A 118 -8.51 -2.10 10.19
CA LEU A 118 -8.02 -0.97 9.39
C LEU A 118 -7.35 -1.41 8.08
N LEU A 119 -6.87 -2.66 8.01
CA LEU A 119 -6.14 -3.17 6.86
C LEU A 119 -7.09 -3.56 5.72
N TRP A 120 -8.32 -3.98 6.03
CA TRP A 120 -9.26 -4.50 5.04
C TRP A 120 -9.47 -3.56 3.84
N PRO A 121 -9.80 -2.27 4.02
CA PRO A 121 -10.01 -1.37 2.87
C PRO A 121 -8.77 -1.21 1.99
N LEU A 122 -7.57 -1.31 2.56
CA LEU A 122 -6.31 -1.11 1.84
C LEU A 122 -5.80 -2.41 1.20
N GLN A 123 -5.67 -3.48 1.99
CA GLN A 123 -5.15 -4.76 1.53
C GLN A 123 -6.16 -5.50 0.64
N HIS A 124 -7.43 -5.58 1.03
CA HIS A 124 -8.44 -6.23 0.21
C HIS A 124 -9.00 -5.26 -0.85
N GLY A 125 -9.49 -4.09 -0.42
CA GLY A 125 -10.23 -3.16 -1.27
C GLY A 125 -9.39 -2.48 -2.36
N VAL A 126 -8.08 -2.27 -2.13
CA VAL A 126 -7.19 -1.63 -3.10
C VAL A 126 -6.21 -2.63 -3.69
N MET A 127 -5.38 -3.27 -2.86
CA MET A 127 -4.29 -4.11 -3.34
C MET A 127 -4.79 -5.41 -3.97
N HIS A 128 -5.54 -6.22 -3.22
CA HIS A 128 -6.07 -7.48 -3.72
C HIS A 128 -7.02 -7.22 -4.89
N PHE A 129 -7.87 -6.20 -4.83
CA PHE A 129 -8.74 -5.82 -5.94
C PHE A 129 -7.99 -5.60 -7.28
N CYS A 130 -6.81 -4.98 -7.25
CA CYS A 130 -5.94 -4.83 -8.43
C CYS A 130 -5.15 -6.10 -8.79
N GLY A 131 -5.23 -7.12 -7.94
CA GLY A 131 -4.66 -8.45 -8.09
C GLY A 131 -3.40 -8.73 -7.32
N PHE A 132 -2.84 -7.78 -6.57
CA PHE A 132 -1.60 -8.03 -5.83
C PHE A 132 -1.67 -9.26 -4.93
N LYS A 133 -0.55 -9.98 -4.87
CA LYS A 133 -0.25 -10.92 -3.79
C LYS A 133 0.12 -10.13 -2.54
N VAL A 134 -0.81 -9.97 -1.61
CA VAL A 134 -0.59 -9.12 -0.43
C VAL A 134 0.20 -9.88 0.62
N LEU A 135 1.34 -9.33 1.04
CA LEU A 135 2.14 -9.85 2.15
C LEU A 135 1.59 -9.34 3.48
N ALA A 136 1.98 -9.99 4.58
CA ALA A 136 1.63 -9.53 5.92
C ALA A 136 2.13 -8.09 6.13
N PRO A 137 1.39 -7.22 6.83
CA PRO A 137 1.85 -5.85 7.06
C PRO A 137 3.10 -5.83 7.94
N GLN A 138 3.88 -4.76 7.86
CA GLN A 138 4.87 -4.40 8.87
C GLN A 138 4.30 -3.23 9.68
N ILE A 139 4.05 -3.42 10.97
CA ILE A 139 3.47 -2.39 11.82
C ILE A 139 4.44 -2.10 12.96
N SER A 140 4.86 -0.86 13.06
CA SER A 140 5.66 -0.37 14.19
C SER A 140 4.74 0.43 15.10
N PHE A 141 4.32 -0.17 16.21
CA PHE A 141 3.37 0.42 17.14
C PHE A 141 4.03 1.45 18.05
N ALA A 142 3.41 2.63 18.18
CA ALA A 142 3.79 3.71 19.09
C ALA A 142 5.30 4.07 19.17
N PRO A 143 6.06 4.18 18.06
CA PRO A 143 7.51 4.38 18.11
C PRO A 143 7.94 5.70 18.78
N GLU A 144 7.04 6.70 18.85
CA GLU A 144 7.30 7.98 19.49
C GLU A 144 7.39 7.86 21.02
N THR A 145 6.61 6.96 21.63
CA THR A 145 6.58 6.74 23.08
C THR A 145 7.48 5.59 23.55
N GLU A 146 8.06 4.86 22.61
CA GLU A 146 8.94 3.71 22.86
C GLU A 146 10.38 4.11 23.19
N SER A 147 11.07 3.21 23.91
CA SER A 147 12.50 3.36 24.23
C SER A 147 13.36 3.36 22.96
N GLU A 148 14.57 3.92 23.06
CA GLU A 148 15.50 3.93 21.93
C GLU A 148 15.92 2.50 21.54
N GLU A 149 16.15 1.65 22.53
CA GLU A 149 16.43 0.22 22.37
C GLU A 149 15.31 -0.45 21.56
N ARG A 150 14.05 -0.23 21.97
CA ARG A 150 12.90 -0.82 21.28
C ARG A 150 12.74 -0.30 19.85
N ARG A 151 12.98 0.99 19.60
CA ARG A 151 13.01 1.54 18.23
C ARG A 151 14.10 0.88 17.37
N ARG A 152 15.30 0.63 17.92
CA ARG A 152 16.37 -0.08 17.20
C ARG A 152 15.98 -1.53 16.90
N GLU A 153 15.27 -2.19 17.81
CA GLU A 153 14.73 -3.54 17.57
C GLU A 153 13.69 -3.54 16.44
N MET A 154 12.77 -2.58 16.40
CA MET A 154 11.80 -2.44 15.31
C MET A 154 12.50 -2.29 13.95
N LEU A 155 13.55 -1.46 13.87
CA LEU A 155 14.34 -1.28 12.66
C LEU A 155 15.10 -2.56 12.26
N SER A 156 15.69 -3.24 13.24
CA SER A 156 16.46 -4.46 13.02
C SER A 156 15.56 -5.62 12.56
N SER A 157 14.39 -5.78 13.19
CA SER A 157 13.37 -6.75 12.79
C SER A 157 12.90 -6.50 11.36
N TRP A 158 12.69 -5.22 10.99
CA TRP A 158 12.32 -4.87 9.62
C TRP A 158 13.43 -5.18 8.61
N ALA A 159 14.68 -4.82 8.93
CA ALA A 159 15.83 -5.13 8.09
C ALA A 159 15.99 -6.64 7.86
N GLN A 160 15.88 -7.44 8.92
CA GLN A 160 15.97 -8.90 8.84
C GLN A 160 14.85 -9.50 7.98
N ARG A 161 13.63 -8.99 8.11
CA ARG A 161 12.50 -9.45 7.28
C ARG A 161 12.73 -9.20 5.79
N LEU A 162 13.31 -8.05 5.44
CA LEU A 162 13.59 -7.68 4.05
C LEU A 162 14.57 -8.61 3.34
N GLU A 163 15.45 -9.30 4.08
CA GLU A 163 16.38 -10.27 3.51
C GLU A 163 15.65 -11.47 2.88
N THR A 164 14.49 -11.84 3.42
CA THR A 164 13.72 -13.03 3.01
C THR A 164 12.31 -12.71 2.51
N ILE A 165 11.96 -11.42 2.37
CA ILE A 165 10.61 -10.95 2.00
C ILE A 165 10.08 -11.56 0.68
N TRP A 166 10.96 -11.96 -0.22
CA TRP A 166 10.62 -12.56 -1.51
C TRP A 166 10.16 -14.01 -1.42
N GLU A 167 10.49 -14.67 -0.32
CA GLU A 167 10.16 -16.06 -0.01
C GLU A 167 8.88 -16.15 0.84
N GLU A 168 8.42 -15.01 1.38
CA GLU A 168 7.20 -14.94 2.19
C GLU A 168 5.97 -15.41 1.41
N LYS A 169 5.14 -16.19 2.08
CA LYS A 169 3.81 -16.53 1.58
C LYS A 169 2.87 -15.34 1.78
N PRO A 170 2.10 -14.94 0.75
CA PRO A 170 1.05 -13.93 0.89
C PRO A 170 0.01 -14.32 1.94
N ILE A 171 -0.60 -13.32 2.56
CA ILE A 171 -1.76 -13.52 3.43
C ILE A 171 -2.97 -13.96 2.59
N ASN A 172 -3.92 -14.62 3.25
CA ASN A 172 -5.20 -14.93 2.62
C ASN A 172 -6.12 -13.72 2.73
N CYS A 173 -6.21 -12.88 1.70
CA CYS A 173 -7.01 -11.65 1.67
C CYS A 173 -8.53 -11.89 1.65
N THR A 174 -9.04 -12.59 2.66
CA THR A 174 -10.43 -13.01 2.82
C THR A 174 -10.98 -12.53 4.16
N PRO A 175 -12.30 -12.32 4.31
CA PRO A 175 -12.88 -11.82 5.56
C PRO A 175 -12.39 -12.56 6.82
N PRO A 176 -12.25 -13.90 6.85
CA PRO A 176 -11.71 -14.61 8.00
C PRO A 176 -10.35 -14.11 8.48
N TRP A 177 -9.43 -13.77 7.57
CA TRP A 177 -8.12 -13.27 7.98
C TRP A 177 -8.20 -11.94 8.73
N TYR A 178 -9.18 -11.08 8.40
CA TYR A 178 -9.29 -9.73 8.97
C TYR A 178 -10.22 -9.67 10.19
N PHE A 179 -11.26 -10.49 10.23
CA PHE A 179 -12.37 -10.33 11.16
C PHE A 179 -12.48 -11.47 12.20
N ASP A 180 -11.84 -12.62 11.96
CA ASP A 180 -11.81 -13.75 12.92
C ASP A 180 -10.60 -13.68 13.84
#